data_AF-A0A0G1SBG7-F1
#
_entry.id   AF-A0A0G1SBG7-F1
#
_cell.length_a   1.000
_cell.length_b   1.000
_cell.length_c   1.000
_cell.angle_alpha   90.00
_cell.angle_beta   90.00
_cell.angle_gamma   90.00
#
_symmetry.space_group_name_H-M   'P 1'
#
loop_
_entity.id
_entity.type
_entity.pdbx_description
1 polymer ?
#
loop_
_entity_poly.entity_id
_entity_poly.type
_entity_poly.pdbx_seq_one_letter_code
_entity_poly.pdbx_strand_id
1 'polypeptide(L)'
;MKSVVICSSQRFKKEVDDFAKKLEKLGVPLVLAPDFKYRPAKVAAAPESVRLKSASYRKGLEGLVRAHLHRIQKADVCFIYNKRGYVGYNTTLELGAAAILGKLIFALEEDTHEPCRHILFDKIIKTPEDLARYLV
;
A
#
# COMPACT_ATOMS: atom_id res chain seq x y z
N MET A 1 -18.82 6.88 -5.41
CA MET A 1 -17.77 7.84 -5.00
C MET A 1 -16.45 7.12 -5.13
N LYS A 2 -15.53 7.56 -5.99
CA LYS A 2 -14.30 6.81 -6.26
C LYS A 2 -13.35 6.87 -5.05
N SER A 3 -12.77 5.73 -4.72
CA SER A 3 -11.90 5.55 -3.56
C SER A 3 -10.65 4.77 -3.93
N VAL A 4 -9.55 5.06 -3.23
CA VAL A 4 -8.27 4.38 -3.44
C VAL A 4 -7.72 3.83 -2.13
N VAL A 5 -7.25 2.59 -2.15
CA VAL A 5 -6.40 2.03 -1.10
C VAL A 5 -4.95 2.14 -1.52
N ILE A 6 -4.08 2.59 -0.63
CA ILE A 6 -2.63 2.59 -0.87
C ILE A 6 -2.05 1.39 -0.14
N CYS A 7 -1.42 0.47 -0.88
CA CYS A 7 -0.69 -0.67 -0.32
C CYS A 7 0.81 -0.37 -0.39
N SER A 8 1.51 -0.46 0.74
CA SER A 8 2.94 -0.14 0.78
C SER A 8 3.66 -0.71 2.00
N SER A 9 4.99 -0.75 1.90
CA SER A 9 5.85 -1.02 3.03
C SER A 9 5.92 0.15 4.00
N GLN A 10 5.96 -0.15 5.30
CA GLN A 10 6.25 0.86 6.33
C GLN A 10 7.57 1.60 6.13
N ARG A 11 8.49 1.04 5.32
CA ARG A 11 9.77 1.68 4.95
C ARG A 11 9.55 3.04 4.27
N PHE A 12 8.38 3.24 3.66
CA PHE A 12 7.99 4.44 2.94
C PHE A 12 6.89 5.22 3.68
N LYS A 13 6.72 5.01 4.99
CA LYS A 13 5.64 5.63 5.78
C LYS A 13 5.50 7.13 5.49
N LYS A 14 6.62 7.88 5.55
CA LYS A 14 6.59 9.33 5.40
C LYS A 14 6.10 9.70 4.00
N GLU A 15 6.68 9.08 2.97
CA GLU A 15 6.32 9.38 1.59
C GLU A 15 4.89 8.95 1.24
N VAL A 16 4.42 7.83 1.80
CA VAL A 16 3.03 7.38 1.66
C VAL A 16 2.06 8.34 2.36
N ASP A 17 2.38 8.80 3.57
CA ASP A 17 1.58 9.79 4.30
C ASP A 17 1.48 11.10 3.50
N ASP A 18 2.58 11.55 2.88
CA ASP A 18 2.61 12.76 2.05
C ASP A 18 1.85 12.58 0.74
N PHE A 19 1.99 11.42 0.08
CA PHE A 19 1.26 11.07 -1.14
C PHE A 19 -0.25 11.02 -0.89
N ALA A 20 -0.68 10.38 0.20
CA ALA A 20 -2.09 10.29 0.60
C ALA A 20 -2.69 11.68 0.84
N LYS A 21 -2.03 12.53 1.64
CA LYS A 21 -2.48 13.91 1.89
C LYS A 21 -2.59 14.73 0.61
N LYS A 22 -1.69 14.49 -0.35
CA LYS A 22 -1.74 15.18 -1.64
C LYS A 22 -2.96 14.75 -2.46
N LEU A 23 -3.30 13.45 -2.50
CA LEU A 23 -4.52 12.97 -3.14
C LEU A 23 -5.78 13.59 -2.51
N GLU A 24 -5.85 13.63 -1.18
CA GLU A 24 -6.95 14.28 -0.46
C GLU A 24 -7.09 15.75 -0.88
N LYS A 25 -5.97 16.50 -0.93
CA LYS A 25 -5.96 17.90 -1.41
C LYS A 25 -6.35 18.06 -2.88
N LEU A 26 -6.13 17.04 -3.70
CA LEU A 26 -6.53 17.01 -5.11
C LEU A 26 -8.02 16.66 -5.30
N GLY A 27 -8.76 16.46 -4.21
CA GLY A 27 -10.20 16.19 -4.26
C GLY A 27 -10.55 14.72 -4.36
N VAL A 28 -9.60 13.80 -4.18
CA VAL A 28 -9.90 12.36 -4.13
C VAL A 28 -10.82 12.09 -2.94
N PRO A 29 -12.06 11.58 -3.16
CA PRO A 29 -13.07 11.57 -2.12
C PRO A 29 -12.75 10.68 -0.91
N LEU A 30 -12.02 9.57 -1.13
CA LEU A 30 -11.61 8.66 -0.06
C LEU A 30 -10.25 8.04 -0.35
N VAL A 31 -9.30 8.28 0.55
CA VAL A 31 -7.94 7.73 0.50
C VAL A 31 -7.73 6.83 1.73
N LEU A 32 -7.50 5.54 1.48
CA LEU A 32 -7.31 4.51 2.51
C LEU A 32 -5.84 4.11 2.58
N ALA A 33 -5.05 4.83 3.38
CA ALA A 33 -3.63 4.51 3.58
C ALA A 33 -3.40 3.40 4.65
N PRO A 34 -2.23 2.73 4.63
CA PRO A 34 -1.87 1.78 5.68
C PRO A 34 -1.71 2.46 7.04
N ASP A 35 -2.05 1.76 8.12
CA ASP A 35 -1.84 2.26 9.48
C ASP A 35 -0.45 1.86 10.00
N PHE A 36 0.43 2.85 10.10
CA PHE A 36 1.79 2.69 10.63
C PHE A 36 1.98 3.28 12.04
N LYS A 37 0.90 3.68 12.75
CA LYS A 37 0.98 4.52 13.96
C LYS A 37 1.50 3.81 15.23
N TYR A 38 1.52 2.49 15.27
CA TYR A 38 1.77 1.73 16.51
C TYR A 38 3.15 1.08 16.62
N ARG A 39 4.25 1.83 16.44
CA ARG A 39 5.60 1.25 16.62
C ARG A 39 6.59 2.22 17.26
N PRO A 40 7.28 1.83 18.36
CA PRO A 40 8.45 2.54 18.84
C PRO A 40 9.46 2.71 17.69
N ALA A 41 10.05 3.90 17.54
CA ALA A 41 10.93 4.21 16.40
C ALA A 41 12.05 3.18 16.21
N LYS A 42 12.64 2.66 17.30
CA LYS A 42 13.63 1.57 17.28
C LYS A 42 13.11 0.28 16.63
N VAL A 43 11.85 -0.07 16.89
CA VAL A 43 11.21 -1.25 16.29
C VAL A 43 10.89 -0.98 14.83
N ALA A 44 10.42 0.22 14.48
CA ALA A 44 10.12 0.57 13.09
C ALA A 44 11.35 0.59 12.17
N ALA A 45 12.51 0.98 12.71
CA ALA A 45 13.78 1.01 11.99
C ALA A 45 14.48 -0.36 11.91
N ALA A 46 14.07 -1.34 12.72
CA ALA A 46 14.69 -2.66 12.71
C ALA A 46 14.31 -3.48 11.46
N PRO A 47 15.22 -4.32 10.95
CA PRO A 47 14.91 -5.27 9.89
C PRO A 47 13.68 -6.13 10.25
N GLU A 48 12.90 -6.50 9.25
CA GLU A 48 11.71 -7.33 9.45
C GLU A 48 11.99 -8.64 10.18
N SER A 49 13.09 -9.31 9.86
CA SER A 49 13.56 -10.52 10.54
C SER A 49 13.79 -10.32 12.05
N VAL A 50 14.15 -9.10 12.47
CA VAL A 50 14.31 -8.74 13.88
C VAL A 50 12.95 -8.43 14.52
N ARG A 51 12.10 -7.65 13.84
CA ARG A 51 10.75 -7.32 14.33
C ARG A 51 9.90 -8.56 14.55
N LEU A 52 9.99 -9.52 13.62
CA LEU A 52 9.30 -10.80 13.68
C LEU A 52 9.73 -11.67 14.87
N LYS A 53 10.82 -11.39 15.59
CA LYS A 53 11.15 -12.11 16.83
C LYS A 53 10.30 -11.67 18.03
N SER A 54 9.68 -10.50 17.96
CA SER A 54 8.84 -9.98 19.05
C SER A 54 7.43 -10.59 19.01
N ALA A 55 7.01 -11.21 20.11
CA ALA A 55 5.67 -11.75 20.27
C ALA A 55 4.58 -10.67 20.24
N SER A 56 4.84 -9.50 20.86
CA SER A 56 3.91 -8.37 20.85
C SER A 56 3.75 -7.79 19.45
N TYR A 57 4.84 -7.75 18.68
CA TYR A 57 4.81 -7.34 17.28
C TYR A 57 3.93 -8.28 16.45
N ARG A 58 4.13 -9.59 16.57
CA ARG A 58 3.31 -10.60 15.86
C ARG A 58 1.82 -10.47 16.21
N LYS A 59 1.49 -10.31 17.49
CA LYS A 59 0.09 -10.17 17.95
C LYS A 59 -0.59 -8.94 17.33
N GLY A 60 0.13 -7.83 17.17
CA GLY A 60 -0.40 -6.62 16.53
C GLY A 60 -0.57 -6.73 15.02
N LEU A 61 0.12 -7.65 14.35
CA LEU A 61 0.04 -7.78 12.88
C LEU A 61 -1.33 -8.27 12.42
N GLU A 62 -1.97 -9.19 13.14
CA GLU A 62 -3.24 -9.77 12.71
C GLU A 62 -4.31 -8.69 12.46
N GLY A 63 -4.50 -7.80 13.45
CA GLY A 63 -5.46 -6.71 13.33
C GLY A 63 -5.13 -5.75 12.19
N LEU A 64 -3.85 -5.40 12.03
CA LEU A 64 -3.41 -4.48 10.98
C LEU A 64 -3.58 -5.06 9.58
N VAL A 65 -3.20 -6.32 9.38
CA VAL A 65 -3.32 -7.02 8.10
C VAL A 65 -4.79 -7.18 7.73
N ARG A 66 -5.63 -7.72 8.63
CA ARG A 66 -7.06 -7.90 8.36
C ARG A 66 -7.75 -6.56 8.08
N ALA A 67 -7.45 -5.53 8.88
CA ALA A 67 -8.01 -4.21 8.65
C ALA A 67 -7.59 -3.61 7.30
N HIS A 68 -6.37 -3.88 6.82
CA HIS A 68 -5.93 -3.39 5.52
C HIS A 68 -6.55 -4.18 4.36
N LEU A 69 -6.70 -5.51 4.47
CA LEU A 69 -7.45 -6.31 3.50
C LEU A 69 -8.91 -5.84 3.36
N HIS A 70 -9.56 -5.46 4.47
CA HIS A 70 -10.90 -4.86 4.40
C HIS A 70 -10.92 -3.49 3.71
N ARG A 71 -9.84 -2.69 3.81
CA ARG A 71 -9.72 -1.45 3.04
C ARG A 71 -9.63 -1.76 1.54
N ILE A 72 -8.86 -2.77 1.16
CA ILE A 72 -8.77 -3.23 -0.24
C ILE A 72 -10.14 -3.67 -0.75
N GLN A 73 -10.86 -4.47 0.03
CA GLN A 73 -12.21 -4.91 -0.34
C GLN A 73 -13.16 -3.74 -0.64
N LYS A 74 -13.09 -2.68 0.16
CA LYS A 74 -13.98 -1.51 0.07
C LYS A 74 -13.56 -0.47 -0.96
N ALA A 75 -12.27 -0.38 -1.29
CA ALA A 75 -11.77 0.59 -2.26
C ALA A 75 -12.17 0.22 -3.69
N ASP A 76 -12.31 1.22 -4.56
CA ASP A 76 -12.54 1.00 -6.00
C ASP A 76 -11.22 0.70 -6.72
N VAL A 77 -10.14 1.38 -6.32
CA VAL A 77 -8.79 1.28 -6.91
C VAL A 77 -7.77 0.86 -5.87
N CYS A 78 -6.83 0.00 -6.26
CA CYS A 78 -5.65 -0.33 -5.48
C CYS A 78 -4.44 0.40 -6.06
N PHE A 79 -3.71 1.14 -5.22
CA PHE A 79 -2.45 1.79 -5.59
C PHE A 79 -1.29 1.15 -4.84
N ILE A 80 -0.37 0.52 -5.56
CA ILE A 80 0.86 -0.06 -5.03
C ILE A 80 1.95 1.01 -5.00
N TYR A 81 2.28 1.51 -3.81
CA TYR A 81 3.39 2.43 -3.62
C TYR A 81 4.70 1.64 -3.45
N ASN A 82 5.33 1.28 -4.58
CA ASN A 82 6.54 0.47 -4.67
C ASN A 82 7.79 1.28 -5.06
N LYS A 83 8.10 2.33 -4.31
CA LYS A 83 9.29 3.17 -4.56
C LYS A 83 10.57 2.34 -4.68
N ARG A 84 11.36 2.59 -5.73
CA ARG A 84 12.54 1.81 -6.15
C ARG A 84 12.22 0.34 -6.46
N GLY A 85 11.07 0.09 -7.07
CA GLY A 85 10.54 -1.25 -7.38
C GLY A 85 10.29 -2.16 -6.17
N TYR A 86 10.35 -1.66 -4.93
CA TYR A 86 10.27 -2.52 -3.74
C TYR A 86 8.82 -2.89 -3.41
N VAL A 87 8.51 -4.19 -3.48
CA VAL A 87 7.27 -4.80 -2.97
C VAL A 87 7.64 -5.84 -1.91
N GLY A 88 7.18 -5.64 -0.67
CA GLY A 88 7.40 -6.58 0.43
C GLY A 88 6.34 -7.69 0.48
N TYR A 89 6.57 -8.73 1.27
CA TYR A 89 5.68 -9.91 1.35
C TYR A 89 4.22 -9.56 1.62
N ASN A 90 3.95 -8.69 2.61
CA ASN A 90 2.58 -8.29 2.90
C ASN A 90 1.94 -7.53 1.71
N THR A 91 2.70 -6.66 1.05
CA THR A 91 2.21 -5.95 -0.14
C THR A 91 2.01 -6.87 -1.35
N THR A 92 2.78 -7.96 -1.47
CA THR A 92 2.49 -9.03 -2.45
C THR A 92 1.15 -9.71 -2.15
N LEU A 93 0.83 -9.98 -0.88
CA LEU A 93 -0.47 -10.55 -0.49
C LEU A 93 -1.62 -9.56 -0.76
N GLU A 94 -1.41 -8.28 -0.46
CA GLU A 94 -2.35 -7.19 -0.75
C GLU A 94 -2.62 -7.07 -2.26
N LEU A 95 -1.57 -7.17 -3.08
CA LEU A 95 -1.66 -7.17 -4.54
C LEU A 95 -2.48 -8.36 -5.06
N GLY A 96 -2.21 -9.58 -4.57
CA GLY A 96 -2.99 -10.76 -4.94
C GLY A 96 -4.46 -10.65 -4.52
N ALA A 97 -4.72 -10.10 -3.34
CA ALA A 97 -6.09 -9.84 -2.88
C ALA A 97 -6.80 -8.80 -3.77
N ALA A 98 -6.13 -7.73 -4.16
CA ALA A 98 -6.69 -6.75 -5.08
C ALA A 98 -7.01 -7.37 -6.46
N ALA A 99 -6.13 -8.23 -6.96
CA ALA A 99 -6.29 -8.89 -8.25
C ALA A 99 -7.51 -9.82 -8.27
N ILE A 100 -7.66 -10.69 -7.27
CA ILE A 100 -8.80 -11.62 -7.22
C ILE A 100 -10.14 -10.91 -6.95
N LEU A 101 -10.09 -9.73 -6.30
CA LEU A 101 -11.26 -8.88 -6.09
C LEU A 101 -11.60 -8.01 -7.31
N GLY A 102 -10.86 -8.14 -8.42
CA GLY A 102 -11.11 -7.41 -9.66
C GLY A 102 -10.90 -5.90 -9.53
N LYS A 103 -10.00 -5.46 -8.64
CA LYS A 103 -9.68 -4.04 -8.48
C LYS A 103 -8.85 -3.56 -9.67
N LEU A 104 -9.00 -2.29 -10.04
CA LEU A 104 -8.04 -1.62 -10.91
C LEU A 104 -6.77 -1.36 -10.10
N ILE A 105 -5.63 -1.85 -10.55
CA ILE A 105 -4.36 -1.86 -9.84
C ILE A 105 -3.37 -0.96 -10.55
N PHE A 106 -3.04 0.15 -9.89
CA PHE A 106 -2.00 1.05 -10.33
C PHE A 106 -0.75 0.87 -9.47
N ALA A 107 0.43 1.09 -10.04
CA ALA A 107 1.69 1.03 -9.31
C ALA A 107 2.53 2.28 -9.54
N LEU A 108 3.39 2.62 -8.58
CA LEU A 108 4.30 3.77 -8.70
C LEU A 108 5.41 3.51 -9.74
N GLU A 109 5.95 2.30 -9.72
CA GLU A 109 7.06 1.84 -10.56
C GLU A 109 6.79 0.43 -11.08
N GLU A 110 7.55 -0.01 -12.08
CA GLU A 110 7.55 -1.41 -12.50
C GLU A 110 8.17 -2.31 -11.42
N ASP A 111 7.84 -3.59 -11.46
CA ASP A 111 8.50 -4.61 -10.64
C ASP A 111 9.39 -5.47 -11.52
N THR A 112 10.63 -5.02 -11.69
CA THR A 112 11.61 -5.70 -12.55
C THR A 112 12.21 -6.96 -11.91
N HIS A 113 11.88 -7.25 -10.65
CA HIS A 113 12.47 -8.35 -9.90
C HIS A 113 11.55 -9.58 -9.83
N GLU A 114 10.24 -9.39 -9.89
CA GLU A 114 9.25 -10.46 -9.80
C GLU A 114 8.14 -10.26 -10.85
N PRO A 115 8.27 -10.92 -12.02
CA PRO A 115 7.31 -10.78 -13.11
C PRO A 115 5.87 -11.10 -12.72
N CYS A 116 5.64 -12.03 -11.80
CA CYS A 116 4.29 -12.41 -11.38
C CYS A 116 3.55 -11.26 -10.68
N ARG A 117 4.27 -10.35 -10.02
CA ARG A 117 3.68 -9.14 -9.43
C ARG A 117 3.46 -8.08 -10.51
N HIS A 118 4.43 -7.93 -11.40
CA HIS A 118 4.38 -6.92 -12.46
C HIS A 118 3.17 -7.08 -13.38
N ILE A 119 2.84 -8.30 -13.80
CA ILE A 119 1.70 -8.58 -14.70
C ILE A 119 0.34 -8.22 -14.08
N LEU A 120 0.28 -8.00 -12.76
CA LEU A 120 -0.94 -7.60 -12.06
C LEU A 120 -1.13 -6.08 -12.03
N PHE A 121 -0.18 -5.29 -12.52
CA PHE A 121 -0.32 -3.84 -12.62
C PHE A 121 -1.00 -3.47 -13.93
N ASP A 122 -2.16 -2.81 -13.84
CA ASP A 122 -2.86 -2.29 -15.02
C ASP A 122 -2.17 -1.05 -15.59
N LYS A 123 -1.57 -0.23 -14.72
CA LYS A 123 -0.85 0.98 -15.14
C LYS A 123 0.20 1.44 -14.14
N ILE A 124 1.29 1.98 -14.67
CA ILE A 124 2.28 2.73 -13.88
C ILE A 124 1.88 4.21 -13.80
N ILE A 125 1.72 4.73 -12.58
CA ILE A 125 1.35 6.12 -12.27
C ILE A 125 2.35 6.69 -11.27
N LYS A 126 3.11 7.70 -11.69
CA LYS A 126 4.27 8.22 -10.93
C LYS A 126 3.91 9.34 -9.95
N THR A 127 2.76 10.00 -10.11
CA THR A 127 2.41 11.20 -9.34
C THR A 127 0.99 11.12 -8.75
N PRO A 128 0.73 11.79 -7.62
CA PRO A 128 -0.62 11.94 -7.09
C PRO A 128 -1.57 12.60 -8.09
N GLU A 129 -1.10 13.57 -8.87
CA GLU A 129 -1.87 14.29 -9.87
C GLU A 129 -2.38 13.36 -10.97
N ASP A 130 -1.52 12.48 -11.48
CA ASP A 130 -1.91 11.51 -12.51
C ASP A 130 -2.90 10.48 -11.97
N LEU A 131 -2.74 10.06 -10.71
CA LEU A 131 -3.68 9.16 -10.05
C LEU A 131 -5.04 9.83 -9.83
N ALA A 132 -5.04 11.09 -9.40
CA ALA A 132 -6.27 11.85 -9.13
C ALA A 132 -7.16 11.98 -10.37
N ARG A 133 -6.59 12.07 -11.57
CA ARG A 133 -7.36 12.09 -12.85
C ARG A 133 -8.24 10.85 -13.06
N TYR A 134 -7.93 9.73 -12.41
CA TYR A 134 -8.76 8.53 -12.46
C TYR A 134 -9.84 8.51 -11.37
N LEU A 135 -9.65 9.29 -10.31
CA LEU A 135 -10.42 9.24 -9.07
C LEU A 135 -11.36 10.44 -8.89
N VAL A 136 -11.16 11.52 -9.65
CA VAL A 136 -11.98 12.74 -9.68
C VAL A 136 -12.51 12.90 -11.09
#